data_AF-A0A7L7W2Z6-F1
#
_entry.id   AF-A0A7L7W2Z6-F1
#
_cell.length_a   1.000
_cell.length_b   1.000
_cell.length_c   1.000
_cell.angle_alpha   90.00
_cell.angle_beta   90.00
_cell.angle_gamma   90.00
#
_symmetry.space_group_name_H-M   'P 1'
#
loop_
_entity.id
_entity.type
_entity.pdbx_description
1 polymer ?
#
loop_
_entity_poly.entity_id
_entity_poly.type
_entity_poly.pdbx_seq_one_letter_code
_entity_poly.pdbx_strand_id
1 'polypeptide(L)'
;MPPDPTDWESDEVGYGILVPDSPTAPDTVEYVWTKEKATGSALPEPVRRLLTARPKTVLLYWNPLHGNRFVRRYFDSDPPHTSDLRIGLSQFGTDRKQLPRFVLIAASPTTIPWGVQYSLALRHAVGRLPFDDNQGAAYVSAMLDGAGWATSPPTASNVAVWTVNHGTRDITHLMQNVLTKPLIEKCEGTIEKLTVVDGADATTAGLVSALASKPTLLVTSSHGATPLDERELVRDLGLPVARNHTPVDIDALVESVPGGAVWFAQACCSAGSSRESSYAALLEEGTMARLIVDTVAGLTSSVSPAPLALLTRQIPVRAVFGHVEPTFDWTLRDPGTKQRFGHDIVSGLTSQLHSGQPLGLILENYYSGVGSLVSAWATRSDEFQDSHDREILAEMTRLRLTAWDRQSLVLLGDPTVRIPKLAEFDR
;
A
#
# COMPACT_ATOMS: atom_id res chain seq x y z
N MET A 1 -7.50 15.95 26.89
CA MET A 1 -6.36 15.78 25.98
C MET A 1 -6.88 15.12 24.71
N PRO A 2 -6.36 15.40 23.51
CA PRO A 2 -6.75 14.64 22.32
C PRO A 2 -6.40 13.14 22.50
N PRO A 3 -7.15 12.22 21.89
CA PRO A 3 -6.85 10.78 21.94
C PRO A 3 -5.50 10.47 21.31
N ASP A 4 -4.81 9.44 21.81
CA ASP A 4 -3.59 8.92 21.18
C ASP A 4 -3.95 8.34 19.80
N PRO A 5 -3.48 8.92 18.68
CA PRO A 5 -3.85 8.47 17.34
C PRO A 5 -3.35 7.07 17.00
N THR A 6 -2.50 6.47 17.84
CA THR A 6 -1.96 5.12 17.69
C THR A 6 -2.77 4.06 18.44
N ASP A 7 -3.66 4.48 19.36
CA ASP A 7 -4.52 3.60 20.14
C ASP A 7 -5.78 3.23 19.36
N TRP A 8 -5.67 2.23 18.49
CA TRP A 8 -6.76 1.76 17.65
C TRP A 8 -7.89 1.07 18.44
N GLU A 9 -7.67 0.71 19.71
CA GLU A 9 -8.68 0.13 20.61
C GLU A 9 -9.57 1.18 21.29
N SER A 10 -9.16 2.45 21.24
CA SER A 10 -9.96 3.59 21.71
C SER A 10 -11.19 3.80 20.84
N ASP A 11 -12.33 4.10 21.46
CA ASP A 11 -13.59 4.35 20.76
C ASP A 11 -13.55 5.68 19.97
N GLU A 12 -12.65 6.60 20.33
CA GLU A 12 -12.43 7.89 19.64
C GLU A 12 -11.51 7.76 18.41
N VAL A 13 -10.80 6.63 18.28
CA VAL A 13 -9.87 6.35 17.18
C VAL A 13 -10.44 5.26 16.30
N GLY A 14 -10.62 4.07 16.87
CA GLY A 14 -11.29 2.93 16.27
C GLY A 14 -10.48 2.16 15.23
N TYR A 15 -10.83 0.88 15.14
CA TYR A 15 -10.43 -0.06 14.10
C TYR A 15 -11.67 -0.61 13.38
N GLY A 16 -11.61 -0.73 12.06
CA GLY A 16 -12.68 -1.33 11.28
C GLY A 16 -12.19 -2.25 10.18
N ILE A 17 -13.06 -3.17 9.78
CA ILE A 17 -12.84 -4.09 8.66
C ILE A 17 -13.86 -3.77 7.58
N LEU A 18 -13.39 -3.45 6.38
CA LEU A 18 -14.19 -3.26 5.18
C LEU A 18 -14.25 -4.56 4.39
N VAL A 19 -15.46 -5.10 4.24
CA VAL A 19 -15.76 -6.31 3.47
C VAL A 19 -16.72 -6.02 2.31
N PRO A 20 -16.82 -6.92 1.32
CA PRO A 20 -17.81 -6.79 0.25
C PRO A 20 -19.23 -6.93 0.82
N ASP A 21 -20.14 -6.09 0.35
CA ASP A 21 -21.57 -6.25 0.60
C ASP A 21 -22.19 -7.15 -0.48
N SER A 22 -23.11 -8.01 -0.07
CA SER A 22 -23.84 -8.89 -0.99
C SER A 22 -25.28 -8.38 -1.15
N PRO A 23 -25.81 -8.30 -2.38
CA PRO A 23 -27.23 -7.98 -2.59
C PRO A 23 -28.13 -9.11 -2.03
N THR A 24 -29.40 -8.81 -1.81
CA THR A 24 -30.40 -9.78 -1.32
C THR A 24 -30.62 -10.95 -2.27
N ALA A 25 -30.41 -10.73 -3.57
CA ALA A 25 -30.38 -11.76 -4.60
C ALA A 25 -29.35 -11.38 -5.67
N PRO A 26 -28.76 -12.34 -6.40
CA PRO A 26 -27.73 -12.07 -7.40
C PRO A 26 -28.12 -11.05 -8.47
N ASP A 27 -29.42 -10.96 -8.79
CA ASP A 27 -29.98 -10.09 -9.82
C ASP A 27 -30.62 -8.81 -9.26
N THR A 28 -30.51 -8.53 -7.96
CA THR A 28 -31.05 -7.31 -7.35
C THR A 28 -29.94 -6.31 -7.02
N VAL A 29 -30.29 -5.03 -7.00
CA VAL A 29 -29.42 -3.94 -6.51
C VAL A 29 -29.78 -3.53 -5.07
N GLU A 30 -30.51 -4.39 -4.36
CA GLU A 30 -30.97 -4.12 -3.00
C GLU A 30 -30.01 -4.69 -1.95
N TYR A 31 -29.45 -3.79 -1.15
CA TYR A 31 -28.55 -4.11 -0.04
C TYR A 31 -29.30 -3.87 1.27
N VAL A 32 -30.03 -4.88 1.74
CA VAL A 32 -30.84 -4.77 2.96
C VAL A 32 -30.08 -5.25 4.19
N TRP A 33 -30.56 -4.82 5.35
CA TRP A 33 -30.07 -5.28 6.64
C TRP A 33 -30.39 -6.78 6.84
N THR A 34 -29.42 -7.50 7.36
CA THR A 34 -29.61 -8.83 7.95
C THR A 34 -28.84 -8.91 9.26
N LYS A 35 -29.26 -9.78 10.18
CA LYS A 35 -28.52 -10.02 11.41
C LYS A 35 -27.09 -10.52 11.15
N GLU A 36 -26.92 -11.32 10.10
CA GLU A 36 -25.62 -11.82 9.67
C GLU A 36 -24.70 -10.68 9.22
N LYS A 37 -25.22 -9.68 8.49
CA LYS A 37 -24.43 -8.50 8.10
C LYS A 37 -24.10 -7.62 9.31
N ALA A 38 -25.03 -7.45 10.24
CA ALA A 38 -24.82 -6.65 11.43
C ALA A 38 -23.77 -7.26 12.38
N THR A 39 -23.69 -8.60 12.43
CA THR A 39 -22.78 -9.33 13.33
C THR A 39 -21.52 -9.86 12.65
N GLY A 40 -21.50 -9.92 11.31
CA GLY A 40 -20.44 -10.54 10.53
C GLY A 40 -20.42 -12.08 10.61
N SER A 41 -21.50 -12.72 11.09
CA SER A 41 -21.52 -14.17 11.36
C SER A 41 -21.39 -15.05 10.11
N ALA A 42 -21.65 -14.51 8.92
CA ALA A 42 -21.52 -15.20 7.64
C ALA A 42 -20.19 -14.89 6.91
N LEU A 43 -19.30 -14.09 7.50
CA LEU A 43 -18.03 -13.72 6.87
C LEU A 43 -17.03 -14.89 6.86
N PRO A 44 -15.99 -14.84 5.99
CA PRO A 44 -14.91 -15.83 5.99
C PRO A 44 -14.26 -16.01 7.37
N GLU A 45 -13.75 -17.22 7.65
CA GLU A 45 -13.19 -17.58 8.96
C GLU A 45 -12.11 -16.60 9.45
N PRO A 46 -11.14 -16.15 8.63
CA PRO A 46 -10.14 -15.19 9.08
C PRO A 46 -10.75 -13.89 9.60
N VAL A 47 -11.82 -13.39 8.96
CA VAL A 47 -12.51 -12.15 9.37
C VAL A 47 -13.32 -12.37 10.64
N ARG A 48 -14.07 -13.49 10.74
CA ARG A 48 -14.82 -13.83 11.97
C ARG A 48 -13.90 -13.97 13.18
N ARG A 49 -12.73 -14.56 12.98
CA ARG A 49 -11.71 -14.66 14.03
C ARG A 49 -11.17 -13.30 14.45
N LEU A 50 -10.94 -12.36 13.51
CA LEU A 50 -10.56 -10.99 13.85
C LEU A 50 -11.64 -10.28 14.67
N LEU A 51 -12.90 -10.38 14.25
CA LEU A 51 -14.03 -9.81 14.99
C LEU A 51 -14.12 -10.35 16.42
N THR A 52 -13.87 -11.66 16.60
CA THR A 52 -13.85 -12.31 17.92
C THR A 52 -12.69 -11.82 18.78
N ALA A 53 -11.48 -11.73 18.21
CA ALA A 53 -10.29 -11.32 18.94
C ALA A 53 -10.25 -9.80 19.23
N ARG A 54 -10.98 -8.99 18.45
CA ARG A 54 -11.04 -7.53 18.55
C ARG A 54 -12.50 -7.08 18.66
N PRO A 55 -13.14 -7.21 19.84
CA PRO A 55 -14.59 -7.02 20.00
C PRO A 55 -15.10 -5.60 19.70
N LYS A 56 -14.22 -4.59 19.69
CA LYS A 56 -14.56 -3.20 19.33
C LYS A 56 -14.48 -2.90 17.83
N THR A 57 -14.19 -3.91 17.01
CA THR A 57 -14.05 -3.73 15.56
C THR A 57 -15.35 -3.25 14.93
N VAL A 58 -15.27 -2.18 14.16
CA VAL A 58 -16.39 -1.70 13.35
C VAL A 58 -16.43 -2.44 12.02
N LEU A 59 -17.54 -3.11 11.74
CA LEU A 59 -17.74 -3.76 10.46
C LEU A 59 -18.30 -2.78 9.42
N LEU A 60 -17.60 -2.65 8.31
CA LEU A 60 -17.92 -1.77 7.19
C LEU A 60 -18.18 -2.61 5.93
N TYR A 61 -19.08 -2.16 5.08
CA TYR A 61 -19.49 -2.84 3.86
C TYR A 61 -19.34 -1.94 2.65
N TRP A 62 -18.78 -2.50 1.58
CA TRP A 62 -18.67 -1.83 0.28
C TRP A 62 -19.55 -2.51 -0.76
N ASN A 63 -20.31 -1.72 -1.52
CA ASN A 63 -20.97 -2.19 -2.74
C ASN A 63 -20.65 -1.25 -3.91
N PRO A 64 -20.85 -1.72 -5.16
CA PRO A 64 -20.54 -0.91 -6.35
C PRO A 64 -21.25 0.45 -6.41
N LEU A 65 -22.45 0.60 -5.82
CA LEU A 65 -23.20 1.86 -5.84
C LEU A 65 -22.52 2.95 -5.00
N HIS A 66 -21.77 2.56 -3.97
CA HIS A 66 -21.00 3.49 -3.16
C HIS A 66 -19.82 4.09 -3.93
N GLY A 67 -19.24 3.35 -4.88
CA GLY A 67 -17.96 3.69 -5.51
C GLY A 67 -16.90 4.01 -4.46
N ASN A 68 -16.08 5.04 -4.69
CA ASN A 68 -15.02 5.44 -3.77
C ASN A 68 -15.46 6.48 -2.73
N ARG A 69 -16.78 6.63 -2.51
CA ARG A 69 -17.37 7.77 -1.80
C ARG A 69 -17.95 7.41 -0.44
N PHE A 70 -18.48 6.20 -0.31
CA PHE A 70 -19.24 5.77 0.85
C PHE A 70 -18.85 4.36 1.29
N VAL A 71 -19.11 4.07 2.56
CA VAL A 71 -19.15 2.70 3.10
C VAL A 71 -20.39 2.56 3.98
N ARG A 72 -20.96 1.37 4.07
CA ARG A 72 -22.17 1.10 4.85
C ARG A 72 -21.84 0.41 6.16
N ARG A 73 -22.62 0.72 7.19
CA ARG A 73 -22.69 -0.02 8.45
C ARG A 73 -24.08 -0.60 8.64
N TYR A 74 -24.12 -1.83 9.15
CA TYR A 74 -25.33 -2.50 9.63
C TYR A 74 -25.23 -2.60 11.16
N PHE A 75 -26.25 -2.15 11.88
CA PHE A 75 -26.25 -2.17 13.34
C PHE A 75 -27.22 -3.24 13.84
N ASP A 76 -26.78 -4.07 14.78
CA ASP A 76 -27.65 -5.02 15.49
C ASP A 76 -28.40 -4.25 16.60
N SER A 77 -29.41 -3.50 16.20
CA SER A 77 -30.27 -2.71 17.08
C SER A 77 -31.74 -3.04 16.88
N ASP A 78 -32.58 -2.68 17.84
CA ASP A 78 -34.04 -2.74 17.72
C ASP A 78 -34.63 -1.31 17.75
N PRO A 79 -35.17 -0.79 16.64
CA PRO A 79 -35.27 -1.43 15.32
C PRO A 79 -33.92 -1.53 14.60
N PRO A 80 -33.78 -2.44 13.60
CA PRO A 80 -32.60 -2.52 12.76
C PRO A 80 -32.25 -1.20 12.07
N HIS A 81 -30.96 -0.90 11.96
CA HIS A 81 -30.49 0.35 11.39
C HIS A 81 -29.31 0.16 10.44
N THR A 82 -29.24 1.01 9.42
CA THR A 82 -28.13 1.09 8.47
C THR A 82 -27.67 2.53 8.31
N SER A 83 -26.38 2.74 8.10
CA SER A 83 -25.83 4.09 7.84
C SER A 83 -24.78 4.05 6.74
N ASP A 84 -24.92 4.93 5.75
CA ASP A 84 -23.92 5.18 4.72
C ASP A 84 -23.04 6.35 5.16
N LEU A 85 -21.76 6.06 5.36
CA LEU A 85 -20.78 7.00 5.87
C LEU A 85 -19.85 7.46 4.76
N ARG A 86 -19.59 8.77 4.70
CA ARG A 86 -18.74 9.36 3.68
C ARG A 86 -17.26 9.18 4.00
N ILE A 87 -16.52 8.60 3.06
CA ILE A 87 -15.07 8.45 3.14
C ILE A 87 -14.41 9.83 3.20
N GLY A 88 -13.42 9.98 4.10
CA GLY A 88 -12.57 11.17 4.19
C GLY A 88 -13.19 12.40 4.85
N LEU A 89 -14.51 12.43 5.13
CA LEU A 89 -15.19 13.59 5.75
C LEU A 89 -15.80 13.30 7.14
N SER A 90 -15.87 12.05 7.58
CA SER A 90 -16.36 11.68 8.91
C SER A 90 -15.37 12.06 10.03
N GLN A 91 -15.85 12.15 11.27
CA GLN A 91 -14.95 12.11 12.43
C GLN A 91 -14.38 10.69 12.60
N PHE A 92 -13.22 10.59 13.28
CA PHE A 92 -12.70 9.30 13.70
C PHE A 92 -13.49 8.75 14.89
N GLY A 93 -13.46 7.43 15.03
CA GLY A 93 -14.08 6.70 16.12
C GLY A 93 -15.06 5.64 15.66
N THR A 94 -15.75 5.04 16.62
CA THR A 94 -16.59 3.86 16.42
C THR A 94 -18.10 4.14 16.49
N ASP A 95 -18.50 5.36 16.86
CA ASP A 95 -19.90 5.76 16.96
C ASP A 95 -20.62 5.73 15.60
N ARG A 96 -21.96 5.75 15.64
CA ARG A 96 -22.83 5.55 14.48
C ARG A 96 -22.54 6.44 13.26
N LYS A 97 -21.99 7.64 13.46
CA LYS A 97 -21.68 8.62 12.41
C LYS A 97 -20.17 8.82 12.19
N GLN A 98 -19.36 7.94 12.75
CA GLN A 98 -17.89 7.99 12.69
C GLN A 98 -17.35 6.82 11.87
N LEU A 99 -16.19 7.05 11.25
CA LEU A 99 -15.40 5.99 10.63
C LEU A 99 -14.11 5.79 11.44
N PRO A 100 -13.70 4.53 11.68
CA PRO A 100 -12.42 4.22 12.32
C PRO A 100 -11.23 4.90 11.64
N ARG A 101 -10.24 5.34 12.43
CA ARG A 101 -8.96 5.82 11.90
C ARG A 101 -8.21 4.70 11.18
N PHE A 102 -8.28 3.47 11.69
CA PHE A 102 -7.68 2.29 11.08
C PHE A 102 -8.72 1.49 10.31
N VAL A 103 -8.50 1.27 9.02
CA VAL A 103 -9.40 0.49 8.17
C VAL A 103 -8.63 -0.62 7.48
N LEU A 104 -8.97 -1.87 7.80
CA LEU A 104 -8.50 -3.03 7.06
C LEU A 104 -9.48 -3.38 5.95
N ILE A 105 -9.06 -3.38 4.69
CA ILE A 105 -9.84 -3.92 3.58
C ILE A 105 -9.57 -5.42 3.49
N ALA A 106 -10.60 -6.24 3.68
CA ALA A 106 -10.52 -7.71 3.60
C ALA A 106 -11.21 -8.19 2.32
N ALA A 107 -10.58 -7.91 1.18
CA ALA A 107 -11.04 -8.31 -0.16
C ALA A 107 -9.94 -8.10 -1.19
N SER A 108 -9.99 -8.86 -2.28
CA SER A 108 -9.17 -8.62 -3.47
C SER A 108 -9.57 -7.32 -4.19
N PRO A 109 -8.66 -6.73 -5.01
CA PRO A 109 -8.97 -5.56 -5.84
C PRO A 109 -10.01 -5.80 -6.94
N THR A 110 -10.28 -7.06 -7.30
CA THR A 110 -11.39 -7.39 -8.21
C THR A 110 -12.75 -7.22 -7.53
N THR A 111 -12.80 -7.40 -6.21
CA THR A 111 -14.03 -7.30 -5.42
C THR A 111 -14.22 -5.89 -4.83
N ILE A 112 -13.19 -5.34 -4.18
CA ILE A 112 -13.18 -3.94 -3.70
C ILE A 112 -12.09 -3.17 -4.46
N PRO A 113 -12.43 -2.28 -5.39
CA PRO A 113 -11.46 -1.60 -6.26
C PRO A 113 -10.37 -0.83 -5.49
N TRP A 114 -9.18 -0.70 -6.09
CA TRP A 114 -8.08 0.09 -5.53
C TRP A 114 -8.46 1.53 -5.20
N GLY A 115 -9.33 2.15 -6.01
CA GLY A 115 -9.81 3.52 -5.77
C GLY A 115 -10.47 3.72 -4.39
N VAL A 116 -11.03 2.67 -3.79
CA VAL A 116 -11.56 2.70 -2.43
C VAL A 116 -10.41 2.83 -1.41
N GLN A 117 -9.35 2.05 -1.58
CA GLN A 117 -8.15 2.13 -0.74
C GLN A 117 -7.47 3.50 -0.88
N TYR A 118 -7.32 3.99 -2.11
CA TYR A 118 -6.73 5.31 -2.37
C TYR A 118 -7.50 6.41 -1.65
N SER A 119 -8.83 6.39 -1.74
CA SER A 119 -9.68 7.42 -1.15
C SER A 119 -9.68 7.37 0.39
N LEU A 120 -9.67 6.18 0.97
CA LEU A 120 -9.54 6.02 2.42
C LEU A 120 -8.16 6.48 2.92
N ALA A 121 -7.07 6.13 2.21
CA ALA A 121 -5.69 6.39 2.64
C ALA A 121 -5.33 7.88 2.73
N LEU A 122 -6.11 8.77 2.10
CA LEU A 122 -5.92 10.21 2.22
C LEU A 122 -6.15 10.76 3.64
N ARG A 123 -6.86 10.01 4.49
CA ARG A 123 -7.19 10.44 5.85
C ARG A 123 -7.12 9.32 6.89
N HIS A 124 -7.35 8.07 6.48
CA HIS A 124 -7.34 6.90 7.33
C HIS A 124 -6.01 6.14 7.20
N ALA A 125 -5.64 5.41 8.25
CA ALA A 125 -4.59 4.40 8.20
C ALA A 125 -5.17 3.12 7.58
N VAL A 126 -4.84 2.85 6.31
CA VAL A 126 -5.48 1.79 5.53
C VAL A 126 -4.50 0.69 5.21
N GLY A 127 -4.90 -0.55 5.44
CA GLY A 127 -4.21 -1.74 4.95
C GLY A 127 -5.17 -2.63 4.20
N ARG A 128 -4.65 -3.53 3.36
CA ARG A 128 -5.46 -4.50 2.61
C ARG A 128 -4.93 -5.91 2.80
N LEU A 129 -5.84 -6.82 3.09
CA LEU A 129 -5.65 -8.26 3.01
C LEU A 129 -6.35 -8.76 1.74
N PRO A 130 -5.60 -9.00 0.64
CA PRO A 130 -6.15 -9.11 -0.70
C PRO A 130 -6.60 -10.54 -1.04
N PHE A 131 -7.35 -11.18 -0.16
CA PHE A 131 -7.87 -12.52 -0.35
C PHE A 131 -9.36 -12.56 -0.02
N ASP A 132 -10.14 -13.24 -0.85
CA ASP A 132 -11.60 -13.30 -0.72
C ASP A 132 -12.07 -14.46 0.19
N ASP A 133 -11.24 -15.50 0.34
CA ASP A 133 -11.55 -16.72 1.08
C ASP A 133 -10.62 -16.94 2.30
N ASN A 134 -10.51 -18.19 2.76
CA ASN A 134 -9.67 -18.61 3.88
C ASN A 134 -8.15 -18.50 3.63
N GLN A 135 -7.70 -17.99 2.48
CA GLN A 135 -6.28 -17.79 2.16
C GLN A 135 -5.57 -16.90 3.20
N GLY A 136 -6.32 -16.05 3.91
CA GLY A 136 -5.82 -15.21 4.99
C GLY A 136 -5.57 -15.86 6.34
N ALA A 137 -5.90 -17.14 6.51
CA ALA A 137 -5.89 -17.78 7.82
C ALA A 137 -4.49 -17.77 8.47
N ALA A 138 -3.42 -18.01 7.69
CA ALA A 138 -2.05 -17.96 8.17
C ALA A 138 -1.66 -16.54 8.62
N TYR A 139 -2.01 -15.51 7.84
CA TYR A 139 -1.77 -14.11 8.19
C TYR A 139 -2.48 -13.71 9.49
N VAL A 140 -3.78 -14.00 9.61
CA VAL A 140 -4.56 -13.67 10.81
C VAL A 140 -4.01 -14.42 12.03
N SER A 141 -3.58 -15.68 11.87
CA SER A 141 -2.94 -16.44 12.96
C SER A 141 -1.61 -15.82 13.39
N ALA A 142 -0.74 -15.49 12.43
CA ALA A 142 0.53 -14.85 12.72
C ALA A 142 0.33 -13.50 13.44
N MET A 143 -0.68 -12.73 13.03
CA MET A 143 -1.00 -11.43 13.61
C MET A 143 -1.55 -11.52 15.03
N LEU A 144 -2.49 -12.43 15.30
CA LEU A 144 -3.16 -12.52 16.60
C LEU A 144 -2.36 -13.32 17.62
N ASP A 145 -1.74 -14.44 17.21
CA ASP A 145 -1.07 -15.36 18.12
C ASP A 145 0.44 -15.09 18.22
N GLY A 146 0.99 -14.31 17.30
CA GLY A 146 2.44 -14.08 17.16
C GLY A 146 3.23 -15.31 16.70
N ALA A 147 2.66 -16.52 16.74
CA ALA A 147 3.33 -17.79 16.47
C ALA A 147 3.98 -17.84 15.08
N GLY A 148 3.26 -17.34 14.05
CA GLY A 148 3.76 -17.29 12.67
C GLY A 148 4.89 -16.29 12.43
N TRP A 149 5.08 -15.31 13.33
CA TRP A 149 6.23 -14.40 13.28
C TRP A 149 7.34 -14.80 14.25
N ALA A 150 7.03 -15.57 15.29
CA ALA A 150 7.99 -16.08 16.26
C ALA A 150 8.82 -17.27 15.75
N THR A 151 8.38 -17.96 14.69
CA THR A 151 9.10 -19.15 14.16
C THR A 151 10.38 -18.79 13.40
N SER A 152 10.40 -17.63 12.74
CA SER A 152 11.60 -17.07 12.11
C SER A 152 11.55 -15.55 12.21
N PRO A 153 11.71 -14.99 13.43
CA PRO A 153 11.55 -13.57 13.66
C PRO A 153 12.63 -12.81 12.90
N PRO A 154 12.29 -11.67 12.30
CA PRO A 154 13.32 -10.79 11.78
C PRO A 154 14.08 -10.19 12.97
N THR A 155 15.34 -9.83 12.75
CA THR A 155 16.13 -9.14 13.78
C THR A 155 15.66 -7.69 13.80
N ALA A 156 15.07 -7.24 14.91
CA ALA A 156 14.33 -5.97 15.04
C ALA A 156 15.10 -4.74 14.52
N SER A 157 16.43 -4.82 14.54
CA SER A 157 17.37 -3.76 14.20
C SER A 157 18.16 -4.01 12.90
N ASN A 158 17.73 -4.95 12.06
CA ASN A 158 18.37 -5.24 10.78
C ASN A 158 17.56 -4.68 9.63
N VAL A 159 18.22 -3.96 8.72
CA VAL A 159 17.65 -3.43 7.49
C VAL A 159 18.48 -3.91 6.31
N ALA A 160 17.80 -4.37 5.26
CA ALA A 160 18.42 -4.69 3.98
C ALA A 160 17.93 -3.71 2.91
N VAL A 161 18.86 -3.10 2.19
CA VAL A 161 18.60 -2.21 1.06
C VAL A 161 19.21 -2.84 -0.18
N TRP A 162 18.36 -3.21 -1.14
CA TRP A 162 18.78 -3.66 -2.46
C TRP A 162 18.36 -2.60 -3.47
N THR A 163 19.32 -2.04 -4.21
CA THR A 163 19.08 -0.90 -5.10
C THR A 163 19.80 -1.08 -6.42
N VAL A 164 19.07 -0.88 -7.52
CA VAL A 164 19.59 -0.97 -8.89
C VAL A 164 19.74 0.43 -9.46
N ASN A 165 20.79 0.64 -10.24
CA ASN A 165 21.00 1.85 -11.02
C ASN A 165 21.43 1.46 -12.44
N HIS A 166 20.52 1.56 -13.41
CA HIS A 166 20.79 1.22 -14.82
C HIS A 166 21.47 2.36 -15.60
N GLY A 167 21.78 3.48 -14.95
CA GLY A 167 22.56 4.59 -15.52
C GLY A 167 21.87 5.94 -15.39
N THR A 168 22.60 7.03 -15.66
CA THR A 168 22.15 8.41 -15.39
C THR A 168 20.94 8.87 -16.20
N ARG A 169 20.61 8.18 -17.30
CA ARG A 169 19.41 8.45 -18.11
C ARG A 169 18.20 7.62 -17.70
N ASP A 170 18.39 6.66 -16.81
CA ASP A 170 17.34 5.78 -16.32
C ASP A 170 16.77 6.32 -15.01
N ILE A 171 15.46 6.15 -14.81
CA ILE A 171 14.77 6.60 -13.58
C ILE A 171 15.37 5.99 -12.31
N THR A 172 15.94 4.79 -12.39
CA THR A 172 16.58 4.12 -11.25
C THR A 172 17.73 4.93 -10.66
N HIS A 173 18.42 5.75 -11.46
CA HIS A 173 19.41 6.69 -10.94
C HIS A 173 18.77 7.78 -10.05
N LEU A 174 17.60 8.29 -10.44
CA LEU A 174 16.86 9.26 -9.64
C LEU A 174 16.29 8.60 -8.39
N MET A 175 15.71 7.40 -8.51
CA MET A 175 15.19 6.62 -7.37
C MET A 175 16.26 6.39 -6.31
N GLN A 176 17.46 5.96 -6.73
CA GLN A 176 18.58 5.74 -5.82
C GLN A 176 18.96 7.02 -5.05
N ASN A 177 19.00 8.16 -5.75
CA ASN A 177 19.41 9.44 -5.16
C ASN A 177 18.31 10.12 -4.32
N VAL A 178 17.04 9.85 -4.63
CA VAL A 178 15.89 10.45 -3.92
C VAL A 178 15.49 9.63 -2.69
N LEU A 179 15.65 8.30 -2.76
CA LEU A 179 15.18 7.40 -1.72
C LEU A 179 16.30 6.60 -1.05
N THR A 180 16.98 5.70 -1.76
CA THR A 180 17.81 4.69 -1.08
C THR A 180 19.07 5.28 -0.46
N LYS A 181 19.74 6.26 -1.10
CA LYS A 181 20.88 6.95 -0.49
C LYS A 181 20.51 7.69 0.79
N PRO A 182 19.50 8.59 0.80
CA PRO A 182 19.06 9.22 2.05
C PRO A 182 18.58 8.23 3.13
N LEU A 183 17.99 7.10 2.72
CA LEU A 183 17.58 6.05 3.66
C LEU A 183 18.78 5.36 4.30
N ILE A 184 19.79 4.99 3.50
CA ILE A 184 21.06 4.41 3.97
C ILE A 184 21.72 5.36 4.98
N GLU A 185 21.88 6.63 4.61
CA GLU A 185 22.48 7.67 5.49
C GLU A 185 21.73 7.80 6.83
N LYS A 186 20.40 7.67 6.84
CA LYS A 186 19.62 7.70 8.09
C LYS A 186 19.71 6.41 8.91
N CYS A 187 19.91 5.26 8.27
CA CYS A 187 20.06 3.98 8.95
C CYS A 187 21.46 3.82 9.57
N GLU A 188 22.49 4.46 8.99
CA GLU A 188 23.85 4.39 9.52
C GLU A 188 23.93 4.85 10.99
N GLY A 189 24.34 3.93 11.86
CA GLY A 189 24.48 4.18 13.30
C GLY A 189 23.17 4.36 14.07
N THR A 190 22.00 4.12 13.46
CA THR A 190 20.69 4.10 14.13
C THR A 190 20.09 2.70 14.24
N ILE A 191 20.60 1.76 13.46
CA ILE A 191 20.21 0.35 13.49
C ILE A 191 21.44 -0.53 13.80
N GLU A 192 21.21 -1.78 14.20
CA GLU A 192 22.26 -2.74 14.55
C GLU A 192 23.01 -3.21 13.30
N LYS A 193 22.29 -3.51 12.22
CA LYS A 193 22.90 -3.99 10.98
C LYS A 193 22.20 -3.44 9.75
N LEU A 194 22.96 -2.70 8.95
CA LEU A 194 22.58 -2.29 7.61
C LEU A 194 23.28 -3.18 6.58
N THR A 195 22.52 -3.85 5.71
CA THR A 195 23.06 -4.58 4.57
C THR A 195 22.66 -3.86 3.29
N VAL A 196 23.63 -3.35 2.53
CA VAL A 196 23.39 -2.66 1.25
C VAL A 196 23.91 -3.52 0.11
N VAL A 197 23.08 -3.71 -0.92
CA VAL A 197 23.43 -4.38 -2.16
C VAL A 197 23.13 -3.44 -3.32
N ASP A 198 24.18 -3.07 -4.06
CA ASP A 198 24.09 -2.16 -5.20
C ASP A 198 25.09 -2.54 -6.32
N GLY A 199 25.13 -1.72 -7.38
CA GLY A 199 26.12 -1.85 -8.44
C GLY A 199 26.09 -3.21 -9.15
N ALA A 200 27.24 -3.89 -9.17
CA ALA A 200 27.39 -5.20 -9.80
C ALA A 200 26.67 -6.31 -9.03
N ASP A 201 26.49 -6.13 -7.72
CA ASP A 201 25.90 -7.14 -6.83
C ASP A 201 24.37 -7.06 -6.79
N ALA A 202 23.76 -6.05 -7.40
CA ALA A 202 22.31 -5.84 -7.51
C ALA A 202 21.62 -6.87 -8.44
N THR A 203 21.75 -8.13 -8.06
CA THR A 203 21.25 -9.35 -8.72
C THR A 203 20.27 -10.07 -7.79
N THR A 204 19.56 -11.08 -8.30
CA THR A 204 18.75 -12.00 -7.48
C THR A 204 19.60 -12.64 -6.37
N ALA A 205 20.80 -13.12 -6.69
CA ALA A 205 21.69 -13.73 -5.70
C ALA A 205 22.14 -12.75 -4.61
N GLY A 206 22.43 -11.50 -5.00
CA GLY A 206 22.74 -10.44 -4.04
C GLY A 206 21.57 -10.11 -3.11
N LEU A 207 20.34 -10.03 -3.65
CA LEU A 207 19.13 -9.84 -2.85
C LEU A 207 18.92 -10.98 -1.85
N VAL A 208 19.01 -12.23 -2.31
CA VAL A 208 18.91 -13.42 -1.45
C VAL A 208 19.99 -13.40 -0.36
N SER A 209 21.23 -13.07 -0.71
CA SER A 209 22.33 -12.93 0.24
C SER A 209 22.06 -11.86 1.29
N ALA A 210 21.44 -10.73 0.92
CA ALA A 210 21.08 -9.68 1.89
C ALA A 210 20.02 -10.16 2.88
N LEU A 211 19.09 -10.99 2.44
CA LEU A 211 18.00 -11.53 3.26
C LEU A 211 18.47 -12.54 4.31
N ALA A 212 19.67 -13.13 4.14
CA ALA A 212 20.30 -13.96 5.16
C ALA A 212 20.54 -13.22 6.48
N SER A 213 20.59 -11.88 6.47
CA SER A 213 20.64 -11.05 7.68
C SER A 213 19.33 -11.03 8.49
N LYS A 214 18.26 -11.65 7.97
CA LYS A 214 16.89 -11.62 8.52
C LYS A 214 16.44 -10.20 8.85
N PRO A 215 16.38 -9.31 7.85
CA PRO A 215 16.02 -7.92 8.07
C PRO A 215 14.56 -7.78 8.54
N THR A 216 14.31 -6.83 9.43
CA THR A 216 12.95 -6.40 9.79
C THR A 216 12.35 -5.50 8.72
N LEU A 217 13.20 -4.75 8.03
CA LEU A 217 12.83 -3.97 6.84
C LEU A 217 13.68 -4.39 5.64
N LEU A 218 13.01 -4.88 4.61
CA LEU A 218 13.58 -5.00 3.26
C LEU A 218 13.15 -3.79 2.44
N VAL A 219 14.11 -3.08 1.84
CA VAL A 219 13.87 -2.04 0.85
C VAL A 219 14.42 -2.52 -0.49
N THR A 220 13.57 -2.61 -1.51
CA THR A 220 14.00 -2.84 -2.90
C THR A 220 13.71 -1.60 -3.73
N SER A 221 14.66 -1.14 -4.54
CA SER A 221 14.49 -0.01 -5.45
C SER A 221 15.04 -0.31 -6.85
N SER A 222 14.15 -0.41 -7.83
CA SER A 222 14.47 -0.71 -9.23
C SER A 222 13.27 -0.42 -10.13
N HIS A 223 13.35 -0.77 -11.42
CA HIS A 223 12.14 -0.97 -12.22
C HIS A 223 11.28 -2.09 -11.64
N GLY A 224 9.97 -2.05 -11.95
CA GLY A 224 9.07 -3.18 -11.76
C GLY A 224 8.84 -3.87 -13.09
N ALA A 225 8.84 -5.19 -13.11
CA ALA A 225 8.66 -5.94 -14.33
C ALA A 225 7.23 -5.76 -14.88
N THR A 226 7.14 -5.22 -16.09
CA THR A 226 5.90 -5.03 -16.85
C THR A 226 6.10 -5.50 -18.30
N PRO A 227 6.37 -6.80 -18.52
CA PRO A 227 6.55 -7.33 -19.87
C PRO A 227 5.29 -7.13 -20.70
N LEU A 228 5.45 -7.09 -22.03
CA LEU A 228 4.34 -6.87 -22.96
C LEU A 228 3.54 -8.15 -23.25
N ASP A 229 4.14 -9.33 -23.01
CA ASP A 229 3.42 -10.60 -23.09
C ASP A 229 2.54 -10.77 -21.86
N GLU A 230 1.25 -11.03 -22.07
CA GLU A 230 0.25 -11.12 -20.99
C GLU A 230 0.58 -12.24 -19.98
N ARG A 231 1.10 -13.38 -20.44
CA ARG A 231 1.40 -14.51 -19.53
C ARG A 231 2.62 -14.19 -18.67
N GLU A 232 3.65 -13.59 -19.26
CA GLU A 232 4.80 -13.09 -18.51
C GLU A 232 4.37 -11.98 -17.55
N LEU A 233 3.46 -11.10 -17.97
CA LEU A 233 2.99 -9.99 -17.14
C LEU A 233 2.26 -10.50 -15.89
N VAL A 234 1.34 -11.46 -16.05
CA VAL A 234 0.63 -12.07 -14.91
C VAL A 234 1.61 -12.73 -13.92
N ARG A 235 2.70 -13.32 -14.41
CA ARG A 235 3.72 -13.96 -13.57
C ARG A 235 4.65 -12.97 -12.88
N ASP A 236 5.10 -11.96 -13.60
CA ASP A 236 6.21 -11.11 -13.19
C ASP A 236 5.79 -9.72 -12.69
N LEU A 237 4.50 -9.37 -12.75
CA LEU A 237 3.99 -8.04 -12.47
C LEU A 237 4.64 -7.42 -11.22
N GLY A 238 5.38 -6.34 -11.43
CA GLY A 238 5.97 -5.54 -10.36
C GLY A 238 7.15 -6.16 -9.63
N LEU A 239 7.66 -7.32 -10.06
CA LEU A 239 8.90 -7.87 -9.53
C LEU A 239 10.05 -6.89 -9.75
N PRO A 240 10.94 -6.69 -8.75
CA PRO A 240 12.13 -5.86 -8.94
C PRO A 240 12.99 -6.37 -10.10
N VAL A 241 13.45 -5.47 -10.98
CA VAL A 241 14.31 -5.81 -12.10
C VAL A 241 15.77 -5.61 -11.72
N ALA A 242 16.56 -6.67 -11.80
CA ALA A 242 17.97 -6.69 -11.45
C ALA A 242 18.86 -5.92 -12.45
N ARG A 243 20.13 -5.71 -12.08
CA ARG A 243 21.18 -5.10 -12.92
C ARG A 243 21.17 -5.65 -14.35
N ASN A 244 21.09 -6.95 -14.53
CA ASN A 244 21.08 -7.60 -15.85
C ASN A 244 19.77 -7.41 -16.66
N HIS A 245 18.84 -6.56 -16.19
CA HIS A 245 17.53 -6.31 -16.80
C HIS A 245 16.59 -7.53 -16.81
N THR A 246 16.82 -8.49 -15.92
CA THR A 246 15.87 -9.59 -15.70
C THR A 246 15.09 -9.34 -14.41
N PRO A 247 13.80 -9.71 -14.35
CA PRO A 247 13.08 -9.77 -13.09
C PRO A 247 13.83 -10.64 -12.07
N VAL A 248 13.75 -10.26 -10.80
CA VAL A 248 14.17 -11.11 -9.68
C VAL A 248 13.33 -12.39 -9.69
N ASP A 249 13.96 -13.52 -9.40
CA ASP A 249 13.27 -14.80 -9.30
C ASP A 249 12.29 -14.78 -8.12
N ILE A 250 11.00 -14.98 -8.40
CA ILE A 250 9.94 -14.88 -7.40
C ILE A 250 10.05 -15.96 -6.34
N ASP A 251 10.41 -17.19 -6.70
CA ASP A 251 10.49 -18.31 -5.76
C ASP A 251 11.66 -18.07 -4.80
N ALA A 252 12.82 -17.67 -5.33
CA ALA A 252 13.98 -17.31 -4.53
C ALA A 252 13.69 -16.13 -3.59
N LEU A 253 12.96 -15.11 -4.05
CA LEU A 253 12.52 -13.99 -3.22
C LEU A 253 11.58 -14.46 -2.11
N VAL A 254 10.50 -15.16 -2.46
CA VAL A 254 9.47 -15.62 -1.53
C VAL A 254 10.02 -16.60 -0.51
N GLU A 255 10.97 -17.46 -0.87
CA GLU A 255 11.63 -18.38 0.06
C GLU A 255 12.56 -17.61 1.03
N SER A 256 13.24 -16.58 0.56
CA SER A 256 14.30 -15.91 1.32
C SER A 256 13.81 -14.80 2.25
N VAL A 257 12.70 -14.12 1.94
CA VAL A 257 12.19 -13.04 2.81
C VAL A 257 11.78 -13.62 4.17
N PRO A 258 12.32 -13.15 5.29
CA PRO A 258 11.95 -13.69 6.60
C PRO A 258 10.48 -13.41 6.94
N GLY A 259 9.87 -14.34 7.67
CA GLY A 259 8.57 -14.13 8.30
C GLY A 259 8.56 -12.88 9.16
N GLY A 260 7.43 -12.18 9.23
CA GLY A 260 7.28 -11.01 10.08
C GLY A 260 8.06 -9.75 9.66
N ALA A 261 8.81 -9.78 8.56
CA ALA A 261 9.42 -8.58 8.00
C ALA A 261 8.40 -7.66 7.35
N VAL A 262 8.82 -6.42 7.11
CA VAL A 262 8.14 -5.45 6.25
C VAL A 262 8.95 -5.28 4.98
N TRP A 263 8.30 -5.37 3.83
CA TRP A 263 8.92 -5.12 2.54
C TRP A 263 8.41 -3.80 1.96
N PHE A 264 9.30 -2.85 1.71
CA PHE A 264 9.03 -1.67 0.91
C PHE A 264 9.59 -1.86 -0.51
N ALA A 265 8.70 -1.93 -1.50
CA ALA A 265 9.03 -2.18 -2.89
C ALA A 265 8.87 -0.90 -3.74
N GLN A 266 9.95 -0.16 -3.93
CA GLN A 266 9.99 0.96 -4.86
C GLN A 266 10.19 0.45 -6.28
N ALA A 267 9.09 0.09 -6.93
CA ALA A 267 9.05 -0.36 -8.32
C ALA A 267 7.64 -0.15 -8.88
N CYS A 268 7.53 0.04 -10.20
CA CYS A 268 6.24 0.14 -10.89
C CYS A 268 5.39 -1.10 -10.61
N CYS A 269 4.11 -0.91 -10.29
CA CYS A 269 3.17 -2.03 -10.10
C CYS A 269 3.60 -3.06 -9.04
N SER A 270 4.48 -2.70 -8.08
CA SER A 270 5.01 -3.62 -7.08
C SER A 270 3.97 -4.15 -6.09
N ALA A 271 2.84 -3.46 -5.93
CA ALA A 271 1.70 -3.92 -5.13
C ALA A 271 0.56 -4.54 -5.96
N GLY A 272 0.43 -4.16 -7.24
CA GLY A 272 -0.64 -4.67 -8.08
C GLY A 272 -0.79 -3.93 -9.40
N SER A 273 -1.94 -4.13 -10.03
CA SER A 273 -2.41 -3.38 -11.19
C SER A 273 -3.86 -2.94 -11.00
N SER A 274 -4.25 -1.85 -11.67
CA SER A 274 -5.63 -1.39 -11.78
C SER A 274 -6.08 -1.45 -13.23
N ARG A 275 -7.25 -2.07 -13.49
CA ARG A 275 -7.89 -2.06 -14.82
C ARG A 275 -8.20 -0.64 -15.28
N GLU A 276 -8.63 0.20 -14.35
CA GLU A 276 -8.83 1.63 -14.60
C GLU A 276 -7.55 2.35 -14.17
N SER A 277 -6.63 2.57 -15.11
CA SER A 277 -5.44 3.37 -14.83
C SER A 277 -5.79 4.84 -14.81
N SER A 278 -5.34 5.53 -13.76
CA SER A 278 -5.46 6.97 -13.63
C SER A 278 -4.69 7.70 -14.75
N TYR A 279 -3.70 7.05 -15.36
CA TYR A 279 -2.76 7.65 -16.31
C TYR A 279 -3.17 7.55 -17.78
N ALA A 280 -4.19 6.76 -18.10
CA ALA A 280 -4.59 6.50 -19.49
C ALA A 280 -5.00 7.78 -20.26
N ALA A 281 -5.44 8.84 -19.59
CA ALA A 281 -5.76 10.11 -20.27
C ALA A 281 -4.61 11.13 -20.28
N LEU A 282 -3.45 10.78 -19.70
CA LEU A 282 -2.35 11.71 -19.44
C LEU A 282 -1.10 11.45 -20.29
N LEU A 283 -1.02 10.30 -20.95
CA LEU A 283 0.15 9.89 -21.72
C LEU A 283 -0.10 10.00 -23.22
N GLU A 284 0.90 10.52 -23.93
CA GLU A 284 0.91 10.68 -25.38
C GLU A 284 0.86 9.32 -26.10
N GLU A 285 0.03 9.24 -27.14
CA GLU A 285 -0.11 8.04 -27.98
C GLU A 285 1.21 7.67 -28.66
N GLY A 286 1.46 6.37 -28.83
CA GLY A 286 2.66 5.85 -29.48
C GLY A 286 3.94 5.86 -28.61
N THR A 287 3.88 6.38 -27.39
CA THR A 287 5.01 6.30 -26.44
C THR A 287 5.10 4.94 -25.74
N MET A 288 6.32 4.52 -25.37
CA MET A 288 6.51 3.28 -24.60
C MET A 288 5.81 3.32 -23.23
N ALA A 289 5.79 4.50 -22.59
CA ALA A 289 5.07 4.71 -21.33
C ALA A 289 3.56 4.44 -21.50
N ARG A 290 2.97 4.92 -22.59
CA ARG A 290 1.56 4.67 -22.92
C ARG A 290 1.30 3.19 -23.15
N LEU A 291 2.14 2.53 -23.94
CA LEU A 291 2.02 1.09 -24.22
C LEU A 291 2.06 0.25 -22.93
N ILE A 292 2.99 0.55 -22.01
CA ILE A 292 3.10 -0.15 -20.72
C ILE A 292 1.84 0.07 -19.88
N VAL A 293 1.38 1.32 -19.75
CA VAL A 293 0.16 1.64 -18.98
C VAL A 293 -1.06 0.90 -19.55
N ASP A 294 -1.26 0.93 -20.86
CA ASP A 294 -2.39 0.27 -21.52
C ASP A 294 -2.30 -1.25 -21.37
N THR A 295 -1.10 -1.84 -21.46
CA THR A 295 -0.89 -3.29 -21.28
C THR A 295 -1.24 -3.72 -19.85
N VAL A 296 -0.75 -2.97 -18.85
CA VAL A 296 -1.05 -3.25 -17.44
C VAL A 296 -2.54 -3.03 -17.13
N ALA A 297 -3.15 -1.98 -17.67
CA ALA A 297 -4.58 -1.70 -17.52
C ALA A 297 -5.47 -2.71 -18.28
N GLY A 298 -4.92 -3.39 -19.29
CA GLY A 298 -5.57 -4.50 -19.99
C GLY A 298 -5.79 -5.73 -19.09
N LEU A 299 -5.03 -5.86 -18.00
CA LEU A 299 -5.28 -6.87 -16.98
C LEU A 299 -6.52 -6.53 -16.14
N THR A 300 -7.08 -7.56 -15.51
CA THR A 300 -7.99 -7.32 -14.38
C THR A 300 -7.23 -6.68 -13.23
N SER A 301 -7.91 -5.87 -12.41
CA SER A 301 -7.30 -5.31 -11.20
C SER A 301 -6.81 -6.44 -10.31
N SER A 302 -5.53 -6.44 -9.95
CA SER A 302 -4.89 -7.58 -9.29
C SER A 302 -3.85 -7.13 -8.27
N VAL A 303 -3.49 -8.01 -7.35
CA VAL A 303 -2.31 -7.84 -6.48
C VAL A 303 -1.13 -8.54 -7.14
N SER A 304 0.05 -7.93 -7.05
CA SER A 304 1.25 -8.49 -7.64
C SER A 304 1.60 -9.85 -7.01
N PRO A 305 2.12 -10.81 -7.81
CA PRO A 305 2.31 -12.19 -7.34
C PRO A 305 3.19 -12.31 -6.10
N ALA A 306 4.30 -11.56 -6.01
CA ALA A 306 5.23 -11.64 -4.89
C ALA A 306 4.61 -11.17 -3.55
N PRO A 307 3.99 -9.97 -3.45
CA PRO A 307 3.26 -9.60 -2.23
C PRO A 307 2.18 -10.60 -1.83
N LEU A 308 1.41 -11.13 -2.80
CA LEU A 308 0.36 -12.11 -2.53
C LEU A 308 0.93 -13.40 -1.93
N ALA A 309 2.01 -13.94 -2.51
CA ALA A 309 2.69 -15.13 -2.03
C ALA A 309 3.28 -14.94 -0.61
N LEU A 310 3.89 -13.77 -0.35
CA LEU A 310 4.46 -13.43 0.96
C LEU A 310 3.40 -13.27 2.07
N LEU A 311 2.20 -12.80 1.73
CA LEU A 311 1.10 -12.61 2.68
C LEU A 311 0.30 -13.90 2.96
N THR A 312 0.28 -14.85 2.02
CA THR A 312 -0.54 -16.07 2.11
C THR A 312 0.23 -17.32 2.54
N ARG A 313 1.57 -17.28 2.57
CA ARG A 313 2.39 -18.39 3.08
C ARG A 313 2.23 -18.61 4.59
N GLN A 314 2.66 -19.78 5.05
CA GLN A 314 2.54 -20.21 6.46
C GLN A 314 3.23 -19.27 7.47
N ILE A 315 4.36 -18.68 7.08
CA ILE A 315 5.13 -17.73 7.89
C ILE A 315 5.11 -16.38 7.17
N PRO A 316 4.00 -15.64 7.20
CA PRO A 316 3.79 -14.48 6.34
C PRO A 316 4.64 -13.29 6.78
N VAL A 317 4.89 -12.37 5.85
CA VAL A 317 5.40 -11.03 6.20
C VAL A 317 4.36 -10.25 7.01
N ARG A 318 4.78 -9.22 7.74
CA ARG A 318 3.84 -8.28 8.39
C ARG A 318 3.11 -7.46 7.35
N ALA A 319 3.84 -6.95 6.37
CA ALA A 319 3.30 -6.06 5.38
C ALA A 319 4.20 -5.92 4.16
N VAL A 320 3.58 -5.47 3.06
CA VAL A 320 4.26 -4.97 1.88
C VAL A 320 3.74 -3.58 1.55
N PHE A 321 4.64 -2.62 1.35
CA PHE A 321 4.36 -1.33 0.76
C PHE A 321 4.80 -1.34 -0.70
N GLY A 322 3.93 -0.92 -1.61
CA GLY A 322 4.26 -0.89 -3.05
C GLY A 322 3.29 -0.05 -3.86
N HIS A 323 3.63 0.20 -5.12
CA HIS A 323 2.78 0.98 -6.02
C HIS A 323 1.87 0.06 -6.82
N VAL A 324 0.62 0.48 -7.02
CA VAL A 324 -0.35 -0.25 -7.85
C VAL A 324 -0.31 0.20 -9.32
N GLU A 325 0.12 1.43 -9.58
CA GLU A 325 0.26 1.94 -10.94
C GLU A 325 1.74 2.19 -11.29
N PRO A 326 2.09 2.39 -12.57
CA PRO A 326 3.45 2.75 -12.96
C PRO A 326 3.93 4.06 -12.32
N THR A 327 5.17 4.05 -11.80
CA THR A 327 5.81 5.23 -11.23
C THR A 327 6.64 5.96 -12.28
N PHE A 328 6.79 7.28 -12.15
CA PHE A 328 7.49 8.09 -13.16
C PHE A 328 8.48 9.07 -12.51
N ASP A 329 9.47 9.56 -13.28
CA ASP A 329 10.55 10.39 -12.78
C ASP A 329 10.08 11.74 -12.21
N TRP A 330 9.11 12.38 -12.86
CA TRP A 330 8.47 13.62 -12.42
C TRP A 330 7.71 13.53 -11.08
N THR A 331 7.43 12.33 -10.56
CA THR A 331 6.80 12.16 -9.23
C THR A 331 7.84 12.14 -8.10
N LEU A 332 9.12 12.04 -8.45
CA LEU A 332 10.23 11.99 -7.49
C LEU A 332 10.96 13.33 -7.33
N ARG A 333 10.80 14.26 -8.27
CA ARG A 333 11.48 15.56 -8.26
C ARG A 333 10.71 16.64 -9.01
N ASP A 334 10.66 17.84 -8.45
CA ASP A 334 10.17 19.03 -9.15
C ASP A 334 11.12 19.42 -10.31
N PRO A 335 10.63 19.61 -11.54
CA PRO A 335 11.48 19.96 -12.67
C PRO A 335 12.03 21.39 -12.60
N GLY A 336 11.32 22.34 -11.98
CA GLY A 336 11.72 23.74 -11.88
C GLY A 336 12.71 23.97 -10.73
N THR A 337 12.32 23.57 -9.51
CA THR A 337 13.13 23.81 -8.30
C THR A 337 14.17 22.72 -8.04
N LYS A 338 14.06 21.57 -8.72
CA LYS A 338 14.85 20.35 -8.46
C LYS A 338 14.65 19.75 -7.07
N GLN A 339 13.64 20.22 -6.32
CA GLN A 339 13.27 19.66 -5.01
C GLN A 339 12.88 18.19 -5.15
N ARG A 340 13.44 17.33 -4.28
CA ARG A 340 13.18 15.89 -4.27
C ARG A 340 12.04 15.55 -3.30
N PHE A 341 11.21 14.56 -3.65
CA PHE A 341 9.99 14.23 -2.90
C PHE A 341 10.07 12.93 -2.06
N GLY A 342 11.28 12.39 -1.83
CA GLY A 342 11.48 11.15 -1.08
C GLY A 342 11.49 11.28 0.45
N HIS A 343 11.54 12.50 0.99
CA HIS A 343 11.80 12.74 2.42
C HIS A 343 10.74 12.12 3.36
N ASP A 344 9.46 12.18 3.00
CA ASP A 344 8.37 11.59 3.80
C ASP A 344 8.49 10.07 3.87
N ILE A 345 8.76 9.41 2.73
CA ILE A 345 8.96 7.96 2.67
C ILE A 345 10.19 7.57 3.48
N VAL A 346 11.31 8.28 3.31
CA VAL A 346 12.54 8.03 4.06
C VAL A 346 12.30 8.20 5.56
N SER A 347 11.56 9.22 5.99
CA SER A 347 11.15 9.42 7.39
C SER A 347 10.26 8.28 7.91
N GLY A 348 9.29 7.86 7.11
CA GLY A 348 8.39 6.76 7.42
C GLY A 348 9.13 5.44 7.64
N LEU A 349 10.01 5.08 6.71
CA LEU A 349 10.75 3.81 6.73
C LEU A 349 11.89 3.76 7.76
N THR A 350 12.32 4.90 8.29
CA THR A 350 13.41 4.97 9.29
C THR A 350 12.85 5.28 10.67
N SER A 351 12.61 6.56 10.94
CA SER A 351 12.22 7.06 12.27
C SER A 351 10.86 6.55 12.73
N GLN A 352 9.86 6.49 11.84
CA GLN A 352 8.50 6.13 12.24
C GLN A 352 8.32 4.61 12.35
N LEU A 353 8.87 3.83 11.41
CA LEU A 353 8.79 2.37 11.42
C LEU A 353 9.28 1.76 12.73
N HIS A 354 10.40 2.26 13.24
CA HIS A 354 11.07 1.78 14.44
C HIS A 354 10.61 2.47 15.73
N SER A 355 9.58 3.32 15.66
CA SER A 355 9.01 4.00 16.83
C SER A 355 8.00 3.14 17.59
N GLY A 356 7.66 1.96 17.07
CA GLY A 356 6.60 1.10 17.61
C GLY A 356 5.19 1.50 17.19
N GLN A 357 5.04 2.45 16.26
CA GLN A 357 3.74 2.88 15.74
C GLN A 357 3.13 1.86 14.77
N PRO A 358 1.79 1.87 14.60
CA PRO A 358 1.11 1.09 13.55
C PRO A 358 1.65 1.41 12.16
N LEU A 359 1.84 0.38 11.34
CA LEU A 359 2.36 0.55 9.97
C LEU A 359 1.49 1.46 9.10
N GLY A 360 0.17 1.48 9.32
CA GLY A 360 -0.74 2.34 8.57
C GLY A 360 -0.52 3.85 8.80
N LEU A 361 0.27 4.25 9.81
CA LEU A 361 0.56 5.65 10.11
C LEU A 361 1.90 6.15 9.55
N ILE A 362 2.82 5.25 9.19
CA ILE A 362 4.21 5.66 8.90
C ILE A 362 4.35 6.53 7.64
N LEU A 363 3.32 6.55 6.78
CA LEU A 363 3.25 7.33 5.55
C LEU A 363 2.16 8.41 5.58
N GLU A 364 1.58 8.75 6.75
CA GLU A 364 0.52 9.78 6.84
C GLU A 364 0.95 11.13 6.24
N ASN A 365 2.18 11.57 6.51
CA ASN A 365 2.75 12.79 5.92
C ASN A 365 2.95 12.67 4.40
N TYR A 366 3.22 11.47 3.90
CA TYR A 366 3.32 11.26 2.47
C TYR A 366 1.96 11.50 1.78
N TYR A 367 0.87 10.97 2.34
CA TYR A 367 -0.47 11.17 1.77
C TYR A 367 -1.01 12.60 1.93
N SER A 368 -0.63 13.32 2.99
CA SER A 368 -1.17 14.68 3.27
C SER A 368 -0.90 15.69 2.14
N GLY A 369 0.18 15.51 1.38
CA GLY A 369 0.53 16.37 0.23
C GLY A 369 -0.44 16.27 -0.96
N VAL A 370 -1.27 15.23 -1.03
CA VAL A 370 -2.21 15.04 -2.15
C VAL A 370 -3.20 16.19 -2.27
N GLY A 371 -3.74 16.69 -1.16
CA GLY A 371 -4.72 17.79 -1.18
C GLY A 371 -4.15 19.06 -1.81
N SER A 372 -2.91 19.40 -1.49
CA SER A 372 -2.20 20.55 -2.08
C SER A 372 -1.98 20.38 -3.59
N LEU A 373 -1.61 19.17 -4.03
CA LEU A 373 -1.39 18.88 -5.46
C LEU A 373 -2.70 18.98 -6.26
N VAL A 374 -3.80 18.45 -5.73
CA VAL A 374 -5.12 18.53 -6.37
C VAL A 374 -5.65 19.95 -6.39
N SER A 375 -5.45 20.73 -5.31
CA SER A 375 -5.84 22.13 -5.28
C SER A 375 -5.07 22.97 -6.31
N ALA A 376 -3.75 22.76 -6.42
CA ALA A 376 -2.94 23.43 -7.42
C ALA A 376 -3.37 23.03 -8.85
N TRP A 377 -3.68 21.74 -9.06
CA TRP A 377 -4.20 21.26 -10.34
C TRP A 377 -5.51 21.95 -10.72
N ALA A 378 -6.43 22.12 -9.77
CA ALA A 378 -7.70 22.80 -10.01
C ALA A 378 -7.49 24.27 -10.45
N THR A 379 -6.61 25.00 -9.75
CA THR A 379 -6.26 26.38 -10.15
C THR A 379 -5.68 26.45 -11.56
N ARG A 380 -4.75 25.56 -11.91
CA ARG A 380 -4.18 25.50 -13.27
C ARG A 380 -5.21 25.08 -14.32
N SER A 381 -6.19 24.26 -13.95
CA SER A 381 -7.27 23.87 -14.83
C SER A 381 -8.14 25.06 -15.23
N ASP A 382 -8.41 25.99 -14.31
CA ASP A 382 -9.16 27.21 -14.60
C ASP A 382 -8.36 28.11 -15.55
N GLU A 383 -7.05 28.30 -15.28
CA GLU A 383 -6.15 29.07 -16.16
C GLU A 383 -6.04 28.47 -17.58
N PHE A 384 -6.04 27.14 -17.69
CA PHE A 384 -6.00 26.45 -18.97
C PHE A 384 -7.28 26.62 -19.78
N GLN A 385 -8.45 26.65 -19.14
CA GLN A 385 -9.73 26.86 -19.84
C GLN A 385 -9.76 28.21 -20.58
N ASP A 386 -9.13 29.24 -20.01
CA ASP A 386 -9.05 30.55 -20.64
C ASP A 386 -7.94 30.63 -21.70
N SER A 387 -6.74 30.13 -21.38
CA SER A 387 -5.54 30.35 -22.21
C SER A 387 -5.28 29.28 -23.27
N HIS A 388 -5.68 28.04 -23.02
CA HIS A 388 -5.29 26.83 -23.76
C HIS A 388 -3.76 26.67 -23.90
N ASP A 389 -2.98 27.18 -22.95
CA ASP A 389 -1.52 27.12 -22.97
C ASP A 389 -0.99 25.69 -22.72
N ARG A 390 -0.05 25.25 -23.56
CA ARG A 390 0.57 23.92 -23.44
C ARG A 390 1.49 23.80 -22.22
N GLU A 391 2.11 24.87 -21.75
CA GLU A 391 2.93 24.84 -20.54
C GLU A 391 2.06 24.58 -19.31
N ILE A 392 0.87 25.21 -19.25
CA ILE A 392 -0.11 24.97 -18.19
C ILE A 392 -0.61 23.53 -18.24
N LEU A 393 -0.91 23.00 -19.44
CA LEU A 393 -1.30 21.60 -19.60
C LEU A 393 -0.22 20.62 -19.09
N ALA A 394 1.05 20.89 -19.35
CA ALA A 394 2.16 20.08 -18.85
C ALA A 394 2.25 20.13 -17.32
N GLU A 395 2.07 21.32 -16.71
CA GLU A 395 2.04 21.47 -15.26
C GLU A 395 0.84 20.74 -14.63
N MET A 396 -0.35 20.87 -15.22
CA MET A 396 -1.55 20.14 -14.79
C MET A 396 -1.31 18.62 -14.81
N THR A 397 -0.76 18.12 -15.90
CA THR A 397 -0.45 16.69 -16.06
C THR A 397 0.47 16.22 -14.95
N ARG A 398 1.53 16.97 -14.66
CA ARG A 398 2.48 16.67 -13.59
C ARG A 398 1.83 16.67 -12.21
N LEU A 399 1.06 17.70 -11.86
CA LEU A 399 0.39 17.82 -10.56
C LEU A 399 -0.55 16.63 -10.31
N ARG A 400 -1.33 16.28 -11.34
CA ARG A 400 -2.28 15.16 -11.28
C ARG A 400 -1.56 13.82 -11.12
N LEU A 401 -0.49 13.60 -11.89
CA LEU A 401 0.34 12.39 -11.79
C LEU A 401 1.01 12.25 -10.44
N THR A 402 1.58 13.34 -9.92
CA THR A 402 2.21 13.33 -8.60
C THR A 402 1.18 13.01 -7.51
N ALA A 403 -0.04 13.54 -7.61
CA ALA A 403 -1.10 13.24 -6.64
C ALA A 403 -1.50 11.75 -6.67
N TRP A 404 -1.64 11.18 -7.86
CA TRP A 404 -2.07 9.79 -8.03
C TRP A 404 -0.97 8.77 -7.75
N ASP A 405 0.27 9.05 -8.13
CA ASP A 405 1.44 8.26 -7.72
C ASP A 405 1.47 8.10 -6.20
N ARG A 406 1.29 9.22 -5.46
CA ARG A 406 1.19 9.19 -4.00
C ARG A 406 0.01 8.37 -3.48
N GLN A 407 -1.15 8.44 -4.13
CA GLN A 407 -2.31 7.62 -3.76
C GLN A 407 -2.11 6.13 -4.04
N SER A 408 -1.34 5.80 -5.07
CA SER A 408 -1.11 4.43 -5.54
C SER A 408 -0.08 3.65 -4.73
N LEU A 409 0.70 4.34 -3.87
CA LEU A 409 1.53 3.68 -2.86
C LEU A 409 0.63 3.15 -1.74
N VAL A 410 0.45 1.84 -1.69
CA VAL A 410 -0.49 1.18 -0.78
C VAL A 410 0.23 0.30 0.24
N LEU A 411 -0.46 0.05 1.36
CA LEU A 411 -0.11 -0.97 2.34
C LEU A 411 -0.94 -2.24 2.10
N LEU A 412 -0.26 -3.35 1.86
CA LEU A 412 -0.81 -4.71 1.89
C LEU A 412 -0.43 -5.37 3.22
N GLY A 413 -1.42 -5.78 3.99
CA GLY A 413 -1.31 -6.14 5.42
C GLY A 413 -2.35 -5.42 6.27
N ASP A 414 -2.44 -5.76 7.54
CA ASP A 414 -3.29 -5.04 8.50
C ASP A 414 -2.60 -3.74 8.96
N PRO A 415 -3.29 -2.58 8.96
CA PRO A 415 -2.67 -1.28 9.25
C PRO A 415 -2.24 -1.11 10.72
N THR A 416 -2.72 -1.95 11.63
CA THR A 416 -2.44 -1.90 13.07
C THR A 416 -1.19 -2.67 13.48
N VAL A 417 -0.64 -3.52 12.59
CA VAL A 417 0.58 -4.27 12.89
C VAL A 417 1.74 -3.31 13.12
N ARG A 418 2.70 -3.72 13.93
CA ARG A 418 3.84 -2.89 14.37
C ARG A 418 5.14 -3.63 14.15
N ILE A 419 6.23 -2.89 14.02
CA ILE A 419 7.58 -3.37 14.27
C ILE A 419 7.96 -2.96 15.70
N PRO A 420 8.64 -3.82 16.49
CA PRO A 420 9.08 -3.45 17.83
C PRO A 420 9.90 -2.15 17.84
N LYS A 421 9.69 -1.30 18.86
CA LYS A 421 10.50 -0.09 19.04
C LYS A 421 11.97 -0.51 19.20
N LEU A 422 12.88 0.12 18.46
CA LEU A 422 14.30 -0.07 18.70
C LEU A 422 14.63 0.42 20.12
N ALA A 423 15.39 -0.36 20.88
CA ALA A 423 15.96 0.14 22.12
C ALA A 423 16.81 1.37 21.79
N GLU A 424 16.66 2.44 22.57
CA GLU A 424 17.53 3.61 22.41
C GLU A 424 18.96 3.13 22.67
N PHE A 425 19.80 3.15 21.63
CA PHE A 425 21.21 2.87 21.81
C PHE A 425 21.78 4.01 22.66
N ASP A 426 22.13 3.73 23.92
CA ASP A 426 22.97 4.61 24.73
C ASP A 426 24.28 4.81 23.94
N ARG A 427 24.46 6.01 23.38
CA ARG A 427 25.69 6.42 22.67
C ARG A 427 26.71 6.99 23.65
#